data_AF-A0A0P9DFE2-F1
#
_entry.id   AF-A0A0P9DFE2-F1
#
_cell.length_a   1.000
_cell.length_b   1.000
_cell.length_c   1.000
_cell.angle_alpha   90.00
_cell.angle_beta   90.00
_cell.angle_gamma   90.00
#
_symmetry.space_group_name_H-M   'P 1'
#
loop_
_entity.id
_entity.type
_entity.pdbx_description
1 polymer ?
#
loop_
_entity_poly.entity_id
_entity_poly.type
_entity_poly.pdbx_seq_one_letter_code
_entity_poly.pdbx_strand_id
1 'polypeptide(L)'
;MSRPTPVLLTDEQMRTFIAEGFLILQTDFPESFHLALTDQLNHVYEQEGNPGNNLLPRIRELQKVFDHPVVTGALTSVLGPNYMLHAHRHGHYNASPVAGGWHKDSYWGYKRMRNHHPWWAMIMYFPQDTPVELGPTGIMPGTQNYESRTFEADNPEGEAVASGKAGTFALIHYDIWHRSTPNLLGRHRYMLKFEFMRTEAPQAPSWNCREAEWKRPASFSTSIVKHETMWQETWNWLSGRLGSLAETLDSEAGAIQETATKLEDPYEPHALNAAYELAGMGSEGVEALMRGLHHDHVKVSCTAAYGLAVVGTEAVAPLEQALGSDRDETVVHAAYALGELRHLAAQAVPSLVKLLDHPSAPVRQTVTETLGMIGTPADHVVSALIRCLQDEDAQVRFMAGLALCRVGAAGEAAVPQLEKALDDDNRYVRAHAAEALHYIGTDSAKDALIRFLLNSRWCPTTTPQSTFYP
;
A
#
# COMPACT_ATOMS: atom_id res chain seq x y z
N MET A 1 19.69 22.15 -8.55
CA MET A 1 19.89 22.18 -7.08
C MET A 1 19.84 20.74 -6.60
N SER A 2 20.79 20.28 -5.78
CA SER A 2 20.71 18.95 -5.18
C SER A 2 19.46 18.87 -4.32
N ARG A 3 18.67 17.79 -4.45
CA ARG A 3 17.54 17.56 -3.53
C ARG A 3 18.07 17.55 -2.09
N PRO A 4 17.37 18.17 -1.14
CA PRO A 4 17.82 18.20 0.25
C PRO A 4 17.87 16.77 0.81
N THR A 5 18.84 16.49 1.68
CA THR A 5 19.06 15.15 2.23
C THR A 5 17.84 14.71 3.06
N PRO A 6 17.23 13.56 2.78
CA PRO A 6 16.09 13.06 3.54
C PRO A 6 16.41 12.82 5.02
N VAL A 7 15.46 13.11 5.91
CA VAL A 7 15.54 12.78 7.34
C VAL A 7 14.88 11.42 7.56
N LEU A 8 15.70 10.37 7.60
CA LEU A 8 15.21 8.99 7.74
C LEU A 8 14.68 8.69 9.15
N LEU A 9 13.71 7.78 9.23
CA LEU A 9 13.17 7.28 10.49
C LEU A 9 14.22 6.51 11.28
N THR A 10 14.12 6.56 12.60
CA THR A 10 14.93 5.74 13.51
C THR A 10 14.37 4.32 13.63
N ASP A 11 15.15 3.42 14.21
CA ASP A 11 14.67 2.07 14.57
C ASP A 11 13.39 2.10 15.41
N GLU A 12 13.31 3.02 16.39
CA GLU A 12 12.13 3.15 17.25
C GLU A 12 10.90 3.57 16.45
N GLN A 13 11.04 4.56 15.57
CA GLN A 13 9.93 5.00 14.71
C GLN A 13 9.48 3.89 13.75
N MET A 14 10.42 3.11 13.20
CA MET A 14 10.06 1.96 12.37
C MET A 14 9.34 0.87 13.16
N ARG A 15 9.77 0.58 14.40
CA ARG A 15 9.08 -0.37 15.29
C ARG A 15 7.65 0.09 15.60
N THR A 16 7.48 1.38 15.94
CA THR A 16 6.15 1.96 16.17
C THR A 16 5.29 1.87 14.91
N PHE A 17 5.83 2.18 13.73
CA PHE A 17 5.09 2.05 12.47
C PHE A 17 4.67 0.61 12.18
N ILE A 18 5.55 -0.37 12.40
CA ILE A 18 5.23 -1.80 12.18
C ILE A 18 4.15 -2.27 13.16
N ALA A 19 4.25 -1.89 14.44
CA ALA A 19 3.33 -2.36 15.47
C ALA A 19 1.98 -1.64 15.41
N GLU A 20 1.98 -0.32 15.29
CA GLU A 20 0.78 0.52 15.38
C GLU A 20 0.23 0.93 14.01
N GLY A 21 1.00 0.79 12.94
CA GLY A 21 0.57 1.13 11.58
C GLY A 21 0.59 2.63 11.27
N PHE A 22 1.13 3.49 12.14
CA PHE A 22 1.24 4.92 11.84
C PHE A 22 2.35 5.66 12.61
N LEU A 23 2.66 6.87 12.15
CA LEU A 23 3.46 7.88 12.84
C LEU A 23 2.82 9.26 12.62
N ILE A 24 2.84 10.10 13.66
CA ILE A 24 2.52 11.53 13.52
C ILE A 24 3.83 12.31 13.51
N LEU A 25 4.08 13.02 12.43
CA LEU A 25 5.32 13.74 12.17
C LEU A 25 5.02 15.21 11.84
N GLN A 26 6.04 16.05 11.87
CA GLN A 26 5.92 17.50 11.71
C GLN A 26 7.00 18.02 10.77
N THR A 27 6.61 18.83 9.78
CA THR A 27 7.56 19.59 8.94
C THR A 27 7.98 20.89 9.62
N ASP A 28 9.10 21.48 9.23
CA ASP A 28 9.63 22.75 9.75
C ASP A 28 9.47 23.94 8.78
N PHE A 29 8.48 23.87 7.88
CA PHE A 29 8.12 25.01 7.04
C PHE A 29 7.78 26.26 7.87
N PRO A 30 8.10 27.47 7.37
CA PRO A 30 7.73 28.71 8.04
C PRO A 30 6.22 28.93 8.00
N GLU A 31 5.68 29.66 8.97
CA GLU A 31 4.25 30.03 9.04
C GLU A 31 3.75 30.67 7.73
N SER A 32 4.57 31.49 7.08
CA SER A 32 4.23 32.13 5.80
C SER A 32 3.96 31.13 4.66
N PHE A 33 4.59 29.95 4.69
CA PHE A 33 4.32 28.89 3.72
C PHE A 33 2.91 28.32 3.93
N HIS A 34 2.55 28.02 5.18
CA HIS A 34 1.24 27.47 5.54
C HIS A 34 0.10 28.44 5.23
N LEU A 35 0.29 29.73 5.50
CA LEU A 35 -0.67 30.77 5.13
C LEU A 35 -0.88 30.83 3.62
N ALA A 36 0.20 30.89 2.84
CA ALA A 36 0.12 30.92 1.38
C ALA A 36 -0.55 29.66 0.79
N LEU A 37 -0.24 28.48 1.35
CA LEU A 37 -0.86 27.22 0.94
C LEU A 37 -2.36 27.19 1.24
N THR A 38 -2.76 27.67 2.42
CA THR A 38 -4.16 27.71 2.84
C THR A 38 -4.96 28.74 2.02
N ASP A 39 -4.38 29.88 1.68
CA ASP A 39 -5.01 30.88 0.82
C ASP A 39 -5.25 30.32 -0.60
N GLN A 40 -4.29 29.58 -1.16
CA GLN A 40 -4.48 28.90 -2.45
C GLN A 40 -5.57 27.83 -2.37
N LEU A 41 -5.60 27.03 -1.30
CA LEU A 41 -6.65 26.04 -1.05
C LEU A 41 -8.03 26.69 -1.00
N ASN A 42 -8.19 27.75 -0.20
CA ASN A 42 -9.45 28.49 -0.09
C ASN A 42 -9.89 29.03 -1.46
N HIS A 43 -8.99 29.67 -2.19
CA HIS A 43 -9.30 30.20 -3.52
C HIS A 43 -9.79 29.10 -4.48
N VAL A 44 -9.08 27.97 -4.57
CA VAL A 44 -9.49 26.86 -5.44
C VAL A 44 -10.83 26.27 -5.02
N TYR A 45 -11.04 26.03 -3.72
CA TYR A 45 -12.29 25.45 -3.22
C TYR A 45 -13.49 26.39 -3.39
N GLU A 46 -13.31 27.69 -3.21
CA GLU A 46 -14.36 28.69 -3.40
C GLU A 46 -14.74 28.87 -4.88
N GLN A 47 -13.77 28.84 -5.79
CA GLN A 47 -14.00 29.08 -7.22
C GLN A 47 -14.40 27.82 -8.00
N GLU A 48 -13.84 26.66 -7.64
CA GLU A 48 -13.96 25.41 -8.42
C GLU A 48 -14.56 24.24 -7.64
N GLY A 49 -14.65 24.35 -6.30
CA GLY A 49 -14.96 23.22 -5.44
C GLY A 49 -13.76 22.27 -5.24
N ASN A 50 -14.02 21.04 -4.81
CA ASN A 50 -12.96 20.06 -4.56
C ASN A 50 -12.31 19.63 -5.89
N PRO A 51 -11.00 19.88 -6.11
CA PRO A 51 -10.33 19.58 -7.38
C PRO A 51 -10.05 18.08 -7.57
N GLY A 52 -10.34 17.23 -6.57
CA GLY A 52 -10.10 15.79 -6.61
C GLY A 52 -8.63 15.48 -6.92
N ASN A 53 -8.39 14.60 -7.91
CA ASN A 53 -7.04 14.21 -8.30
C ASN A 53 -6.21 15.37 -8.91
N ASN A 54 -6.83 16.49 -9.27
CA ASN A 54 -6.12 17.66 -9.79
C ASN A 54 -5.49 18.54 -8.69
N LEU A 55 -5.45 18.07 -7.43
CA LEU A 55 -4.93 18.84 -6.31
C LEU A 55 -3.51 19.37 -6.53
N LEU A 56 -2.55 18.53 -6.98
CA LEU A 56 -1.18 18.99 -7.28
C LEU A 56 -1.10 20.04 -8.40
N PRO A 57 -1.68 19.83 -9.59
CA PRO A 57 -1.59 20.83 -10.65
C PRO A 57 -2.36 22.13 -10.33
N ARG A 58 -3.39 22.08 -9.48
CA ARG A 58 -4.11 23.28 -9.02
C ARG A 58 -3.38 24.01 -7.88
N ILE A 59 -2.65 23.30 -7.02
CA ILE A 59 -1.99 23.86 -5.84
C ILE A 59 -0.49 23.55 -5.91
N ARG A 60 0.22 24.38 -6.67
CA ARG A 60 1.62 24.12 -7.06
C ARG A 60 2.57 24.00 -5.87
N GLU A 61 2.33 24.77 -4.82
CA GLU A 61 3.13 24.76 -3.59
C GLU A 61 3.11 23.40 -2.87
N LEU A 62 2.09 22.58 -3.12
CA LEU A 62 1.91 21.29 -2.48
C LEU A 62 3.02 20.29 -2.87
N GLN A 63 3.65 20.44 -4.04
CA GLN A 63 4.81 19.63 -4.40
C GLN A 63 5.97 19.83 -3.41
N LYS A 64 6.14 21.05 -2.85
CA LYS A 64 7.21 21.32 -1.87
C LYS A 64 7.04 20.48 -0.61
N VAL A 65 5.80 20.16 -0.21
CA VAL A 65 5.53 19.27 0.93
C VAL A 65 6.12 17.89 0.69
N PHE A 66 5.98 17.33 -0.52
CA PHE A 66 6.49 15.99 -0.83
C PHE A 66 7.98 15.94 -1.16
N ASP A 67 8.56 17.10 -1.48
CA ASP A 67 10.01 17.28 -1.60
C ASP A 67 10.68 17.61 -0.26
N HIS A 68 9.90 17.75 0.82
CA HIS A 68 10.40 18.12 2.14
C HIS A 68 11.20 16.96 2.78
N PRO A 69 12.40 17.21 3.35
CA PRO A 69 13.27 16.16 3.90
C PRO A 69 12.60 15.19 4.88
N VAL A 70 11.75 15.71 5.77
CA VAL A 70 11.02 14.90 6.75
C VAL A 70 9.99 13.98 6.07
N VAL A 71 9.30 14.49 5.04
CA VAL A 71 8.28 13.72 4.31
C VAL A 71 8.94 12.67 3.42
N THR A 72 9.91 13.08 2.60
CA THR A 72 10.68 12.17 1.74
C THR A 72 11.42 11.12 2.57
N GLY A 73 11.99 11.50 3.72
CA GLY A 73 12.72 10.58 4.58
C GLY A 73 11.82 9.55 5.26
N ALA A 74 10.62 9.95 5.71
CA ALA A 74 9.63 9.05 6.26
C ALA A 74 9.11 8.05 5.21
N LEU A 75 8.76 8.53 4.01
CA LEU A 75 8.34 7.66 2.89
C LEU A 75 9.46 6.72 2.43
N THR A 76 10.71 7.22 2.32
CA THR A 76 11.88 6.41 1.96
C THR A 76 12.11 5.28 2.98
N SER A 77 11.92 5.59 4.27
CA SER A 77 12.11 4.62 5.34
C SER A 77 11.10 3.47 5.28
N VAL A 78 9.84 3.77 4.94
CA VAL A 78 8.76 2.77 4.90
C VAL A 78 8.61 2.07 3.54
N LEU A 79 8.80 2.79 2.44
CA LEU A 79 8.52 2.31 1.07
C LEU A 79 9.78 2.13 0.20
N GLY A 80 10.96 2.50 0.69
CA GLY A 80 12.21 2.48 -0.08
C GLY A 80 12.43 3.74 -0.94
N PRO A 81 13.65 3.96 -1.47
CA PRO A 81 14.02 5.24 -2.10
C PRO A 81 13.31 5.54 -3.44
N ASN A 82 12.78 4.52 -4.12
CA ASN A 82 12.14 4.64 -5.44
C ASN A 82 10.61 4.57 -5.37
N TYR A 83 10.01 4.89 -4.22
CA TYR A 83 8.56 4.88 -4.05
C TYR A 83 7.85 5.76 -5.09
N MET A 84 6.62 5.39 -5.40
CA MET A 84 5.74 6.11 -6.32
C MET A 84 4.74 6.95 -5.54
N LEU A 85 4.57 8.21 -5.92
CA LEU A 85 3.40 9.00 -5.55
C LEU A 85 2.26 8.64 -6.49
N HIS A 86 1.25 7.97 -5.97
CA HIS A 86 0.15 7.46 -6.76
C HIS A 86 -0.73 8.58 -7.31
N ALA A 87 -1.34 8.35 -8.48
CA ALA A 87 -2.22 9.32 -9.13
C ALA A 87 -3.46 9.70 -8.29
N HIS A 88 -3.94 8.78 -7.44
CA HIS A 88 -5.09 9.02 -6.56
C HIS A 88 -4.70 9.88 -5.35
N ARG A 89 -5.45 10.96 -5.14
CA ARG A 89 -5.27 11.92 -4.06
C ARG A 89 -6.59 12.63 -3.78
N HIS A 90 -6.79 13.08 -2.55
CA HIS A 90 -8.03 13.74 -2.18
C HIS A 90 -7.80 14.87 -1.19
N GLY A 91 -8.32 16.05 -1.50
CA GLY A 91 -8.39 17.14 -0.53
C GLY A 91 -9.67 17.02 0.28
N HIS A 92 -9.56 16.67 1.56
CA HIS A 92 -10.69 16.66 2.47
C HIS A 92 -10.88 18.05 3.06
N TYR A 93 -12.10 18.57 2.92
CA TYR A 93 -12.56 19.77 3.58
C TYR A 93 -13.62 19.38 4.61
N ASN A 94 -13.37 19.67 5.89
CA ASN A 94 -14.30 19.35 6.97
C ASN A 94 -14.67 20.61 7.77
N ALA A 95 -15.97 20.88 7.85
CA ALA A 95 -16.57 21.87 8.74
C ALA A 95 -17.73 21.27 9.57
N SER A 96 -17.84 19.93 9.61
CA SER A 96 -18.94 19.20 10.24
C SER A 96 -18.65 18.92 11.73
N PRO A 97 -19.62 19.19 12.62
CA PRO A 97 -19.53 18.80 14.03
C PRO A 97 -19.82 17.30 14.26
N VAL A 98 -20.11 16.54 13.21
CA VAL A 98 -20.37 15.10 13.28
C VAL A 98 -19.17 14.33 12.77
N ALA A 99 -18.73 13.32 13.54
CA ALA A 99 -17.67 12.43 13.14
C ALA A 99 -18.05 11.62 11.89
N GLY A 100 -17.04 11.29 11.09
CA GLY A 100 -17.21 10.32 10.01
C GLY A 100 -17.21 8.88 10.55
N GLY A 101 -17.72 7.95 9.75
CA GLY A 101 -17.61 6.53 10.05
C GLY A 101 -16.17 6.03 9.93
N TRP A 102 -15.83 5.02 10.73
CA TRP A 102 -14.59 4.26 10.59
C TRP A 102 -14.58 3.51 9.27
N HIS A 103 -13.48 3.66 8.52
CA HIS A 103 -13.30 2.98 7.25
C HIS A 103 -11.82 2.67 7.00
N LYS A 104 -11.61 1.81 6.00
CA LYS A 104 -10.34 1.65 5.29
C LYS A 104 -10.54 2.15 3.88
N ASP A 105 -9.51 2.74 3.30
CA ASP A 105 -9.55 3.12 1.90
C ASP A 105 -9.51 1.88 1.02
N SER A 106 -10.10 1.99 -0.17
CA SER A 106 -9.88 1.03 -1.22
C SER A 106 -9.78 1.70 -2.58
N TYR A 107 -8.58 1.62 -3.15
CA TYR A 107 -8.32 1.98 -4.53
C TYR A 107 -8.90 0.95 -5.51
N TRP A 108 -8.96 -0.31 -5.09
CA TRP A 108 -9.27 -1.49 -5.91
C TRP A 108 -10.74 -1.91 -5.86
N GLY A 109 -11.60 -1.13 -5.20
CA GLY A 109 -12.94 -1.57 -4.80
C GLY A 109 -12.93 -2.53 -3.62
N TYR A 110 -14.10 -2.96 -3.15
CA TYR A 110 -14.19 -3.90 -2.03
C TYR A 110 -13.68 -5.29 -2.46
N LYS A 111 -12.93 -5.99 -1.58
CA LYS A 111 -12.44 -7.38 -1.70
C LYS A 111 -11.04 -7.61 -2.31
N ARG A 112 -10.00 -6.91 -1.84
CA ARG A 112 -8.58 -7.29 -2.05
C ARG A 112 -8.00 -7.78 -0.73
N MET A 113 -7.07 -8.74 -0.77
CA MET A 113 -6.27 -9.10 0.40
C MET A 113 -5.48 -7.89 0.94
N ARG A 114 -5.34 -7.81 2.26
CA ARG A 114 -4.63 -6.73 2.95
C ARG A 114 -3.13 -6.89 2.76
N ASN A 115 -2.43 -5.78 2.70
CA ASN A 115 -0.99 -5.78 2.58
C ASN A 115 -0.40 -5.80 4.00
N HIS A 116 0.05 -6.95 4.50
CA HIS A 116 0.72 -6.96 5.81
C HIS A 116 2.12 -6.34 5.73
N HIS A 117 2.79 -6.53 4.59
CA HIS A 117 3.96 -5.77 4.23
C HIS A 117 3.58 -4.39 3.71
N PRO A 118 4.34 -3.33 4.05
CA PRO A 118 4.08 -1.96 3.60
C PRO A 118 4.46 -1.77 2.12
N TRP A 119 3.66 -2.35 1.23
CA TRP A 119 3.66 -2.04 -0.19
C TRP A 119 3.02 -0.69 -0.48
N TRP A 120 2.15 -0.23 0.42
CA TRP A 120 1.41 1.00 0.30
C TRP A 120 1.41 1.77 1.62
N ALA A 121 1.53 3.09 1.52
CA ALA A 121 1.35 4.00 2.64
C ALA A 121 0.55 5.22 2.20
N MET A 122 0.02 5.97 3.17
CA MET A 122 -0.62 7.25 2.90
C MET A 122 -0.06 8.35 3.78
N ILE A 123 -0.10 9.56 3.26
CA ILE A 123 0.09 10.78 4.04
C ILE A 123 -1.22 11.53 4.14
N MET A 124 -1.56 11.93 5.36
CA MET A 124 -2.62 12.87 5.67
C MET A 124 -1.99 14.16 6.22
N TYR A 125 -1.86 15.16 5.36
CA TYR A 125 -1.16 16.41 5.67
C TYR A 125 -2.12 17.52 6.09
N PHE A 126 -1.78 18.25 7.16
CA PHE A 126 -2.57 19.37 7.67
C PHE A 126 -1.83 20.70 7.43
N PRO A 127 -2.31 21.56 6.50
CA PRO A 127 -1.64 22.83 6.18
C PRO A 127 -1.91 23.92 7.22
N GLN A 128 -2.76 23.66 8.22
CA GLN A 128 -3.11 24.59 9.30
C GLN A 128 -2.97 23.94 10.68
N ASP A 129 -2.86 24.76 11.73
CA ASP A 129 -3.00 24.30 13.11
C ASP A 129 -4.30 23.51 13.27
N THR A 130 -4.18 22.26 13.70
CA THR A 130 -5.31 21.33 13.80
C THR A 130 -5.35 20.77 15.22
N PRO A 131 -5.83 21.56 16.20
CA PRO A 131 -6.09 21.05 17.54
C PRO A 131 -7.26 20.05 17.50
N VAL A 132 -7.43 19.26 18.56
CA VAL A 132 -8.45 18.21 18.65
C VAL A 132 -9.86 18.75 18.33
N GLU A 133 -10.17 19.95 18.80
CA GLU A 133 -11.48 20.60 18.61
C GLU A 133 -11.74 20.99 17.15
N LEU A 134 -10.71 21.13 16.31
CA LEU A 134 -10.87 21.41 14.88
C LEU A 134 -11.14 20.12 14.06
N GLY A 135 -11.05 18.96 14.69
CA GLY A 135 -11.37 17.67 14.09
C GLY A 135 -10.26 17.11 13.20
N PRO A 136 -9.08 16.75 13.74
CA PRO A 136 -8.03 16.02 13.01
C PRO A 136 -8.50 14.65 12.50
N THR A 137 -7.63 13.92 11.80
CA THR A 137 -7.92 12.52 11.46
C THR A 137 -7.75 11.66 12.71
N GLY A 138 -8.76 10.84 12.99
CA GLY A 138 -8.70 9.77 13.98
C GLY A 138 -8.18 8.50 13.36
N ILE A 139 -7.31 7.78 14.07
CA ILE A 139 -6.61 6.58 13.63
C ILE A 139 -6.77 5.53 14.73
N MET A 140 -7.03 4.27 14.36
CA MET A 140 -7.06 3.18 15.32
C MET A 140 -5.72 2.39 15.27
N PRO A 141 -4.84 2.56 16.26
CA PRO A 141 -3.52 1.91 16.27
C PRO A 141 -3.61 0.38 16.19
N GLY A 142 -2.69 -0.24 15.46
CA GLY A 142 -2.50 -1.70 15.44
C GLY A 142 -3.55 -2.47 14.65
N THR A 143 -4.28 -1.81 13.74
CA THR A 143 -5.37 -2.42 12.97
C THR A 143 -5.12 -2.53 11.47
N GLN A 144 -3.91 -2.20 11.03
CA GLN A 144 -3.46 -2.24 9.65
C GLN A 144 -3.52 -3.64 9.03
N ASN A 145 -3.39 -4.70 9.84
CA ASN A 145 -3.33 -6.09 9.39
C ASN A 145 -4.68 -6.84 9.45
N TYR A 146 -5.78 -6.17 9.78
CA TYR A 146 -7.10 -6.83 9.95
C TYR A 146 -8.01 -6.55 8.76
N GLU A 147 -8.76 -7.51 8.24
CA GLU A 147 -9.87 -7.20 7.34
C GLU A 147 -11.05 -6.60 8.12
N SER A 148 -11.32 -7.15 9.31
CA SER A 148 -12.47 -6.79 10.12
C SER A 148 -12.19 -5.59 11.04
N ARG A 149 -13.28 -4.93 11.44
CA ARG A 149 -13.26 -3.95 12.52
C ARG A 149 -13.29 -4.70 13.85
N THR A 150 -12.18 -4.68 14.58
CA THR A 150 -11.99 -5.43 15.85
C THR A 150 -12.45 -4.66 17.08
N PHE A 151 -13.11 -3.51 16.89
CA PHE A 151 -13.60 -2.62 17.94
C PHE A 151 -15.04 -2.19 17.64
N GLU A 152 -15.94 -2.33 18.61
CA GLU A 152 -17.38 -2.11 18.39
C GLU A 152 -17.80 -0.65 18.53
N ALA A 153 -17.22 0.08 19.49
CA ALA A 153 -17.62 1.45 19.78
C ALA A 153 -17.22 2.42 18.64
N ASP A 154 -18.10 3.36 18.31
CA ASP A 154 -17.78 4.44 17.36
C ASP A 154 -16.80 5.47 17.95
N ASN A 155 -16.75 5.59 19.27
CA ASN A 155 -15.72 6.33 20.00
C ASN A 155 -14.94 5.34 20.89
N PRO A 156 -14.10 4.51 20.30
CA PRO A 156 -13.32 3.51 21.03
C PRO A 156 -12.28 4.18 21.93
N GLU A 157 -11.97 3.55 23.07
CA GLU A 157 -10.77 3.90 23.82
C GLU A 157 -9.53 3.60 22.96
N GLY A 158 -8.50 4.45 23.05
CA GLY A 158 -7.26 4.25 22.30
C GLY A 158 -7.23 4.81 20.88
N GLU A 159 -8.25 5.55 20.46
CA GLU A 159 -8.18 6.34 19.23
C GLU A 159 -7.05 7.37 19.32
N ALA A 160 -6.08 7.27 18.40
CA ALA A 160 -5.06 8.27 18.21
C ALA A 160 -5.60 9.38 17.29
N VAL A 161 -5.17 10.62 17.50
CA VAL A 161 -5.57 11.77 16.68
C VAL A 161 -4.34 12.47 16.11
N ALA A 162 -4.36 12.73 14.81
CA ALA A 162 -3.31 13.48 14.11
C ALA A 162 -3.42 15.00 14.38
N SER A 163 -3.46 15.38 15.66
CA SER A 163 -3.55 16.76 16.14
C SER A 163 -2.15 17.38 16.21
N GLY A 164 -2.03 18.64 15.80
CA GLY A 164 -0.74 19.32 15.86
C GLY A 164 -0.74 20.69 15.20
N LYS A 165 0.47 21.24 15.01
CA LYS A 165 0.69 22.53 14.35
C LYS A 165 0.57 22.40 12.83
N ALA A 166 0.41 23.52 12.14
CA ALA A 166 0.49 23.55 10.69
C ALA A 166 1.77 22.82 10.21
N GLY A 167 1.63 21.92 9.23
CA GLY A 167 2.73 21.04 8.80
C GLY A 167 2.80 19.69 9.51
N THR A 168 1.90 19.42 10.46
CA THR A 168 1.68 18.07 10.98
C THR A 168 1.17 17.16 9.86
N PHE A 169 1.66 15.93 9.83
CA PHE A 169 1.12 14.89 8.97
C PHE A 169 1.15 13.52 9.64
N ALA A 170 0.12 12.72 9.36
CA ALA A 170 0.15 11.31 9.69
C ALA A 170 0.72 10.53 8.50
N LEU A 171 1.79 9.78 8.72
CA LEU A 171 2.21 8.69 7.85
C LEU A 171 1.51 7.43 8.34
N ILE A 172 0.64 6.85 7.52
CA ILE A 172 -0.14 5.67 7.89
C ILE A 172 0.13 4.52 6.94
N HIS A 173 0.06 3.30 7.47
CA HIS A 173 -0.10 2.10 6.67
C HIS A 173 -1.43 2.20 5.91
N TYR A 174 -1.45 1.84 4.62
CA TYR A 174 -2.61 2.03 3.74
C TYR A 174 -3.89 1.41 4.31
N ASP A 175 -3.76 0.20 4.83
CA ASP A 175 -4.87 -0.58 5.37
C ASP A 175 -5.27 -0.21 6.81
N ILE A 176 -4.85 0.92 7.41
CA ILE A 176 -5.27 1.24 8.80
C ILE A 176 -6.71 1.77 8.88
N TRP A 177 -7.46 1.38 9.91
CA TRP A 177 -8.77 1.99 10.18
C TRP A 177 -8.61 3.45 10.61
N HIS A 178 -9.34 4.34 9.96
CA HIS A 178 -9.32 5.77 10.25
C HIS A 178 -10.69 6.42 10.02
N ARG A 179 -10.85 7.65 10.52
CA ARG A 179 -12.06 8.46 10.35
C ARG A 179 -11.79 9.96 10.45
N SER A 180 -12.72 10.78 9.99
CA SER A 180 -12.76 12.19 10.37
C SER A 180 -13.33 12.35 11.78
N THR A 181 -12.66 13.10 12.65
CA THR A 181 -13.21 13.48 13.97
C THR A 181 -14.07 14.77 13.87
N PRO A 182 -14.93 15.05 14.87
CA PRO A 182 -15.80 16.23 14.89
C PRO A 182 -15.03 17.55 14.81
N ASN A 183 -15.50 18.47 13.97
CA ASN A 183 -15.06 19.86 13.99
C ASN A 183 -16.02 20.69 14.86
N LEU A 184 -15.59 20.95 16.10
CA LEU A 184 -16.36 21.68 17.11
C LEU A 184 -16.18 23.21 17.01
N LEU A 185 -15.15 23.66 16.29
CA LEU A 185 -14.86 25.08 16.11
C LEU A 185 -15.63 25.71 14.95
N GLY A 186 -16.19 24.90 14.04
CA GLY A 186 -16.94 25.37 12.87
C GLY A 186 -16.09 26.14 11.83
N ARG A 187 -14.76 26.04 11.92
CA ARG A 187 -13.81 26.68 11.01
C ARG A 187 -13.42 25.72 9.88
N HIS A 188 -12.93 26.26 8.77
CA HIS A 188 -12.44 25.46 7.65
C HIS A 188 -11.25 24.58 8.11
N ARG A 189 -11.30 23.28 7.83
CA ARG A 189 -10.19 22.35 8.09
C ARG A 189 -9.86 21.56 6.83
N TYR A 190 -8.64 21.73 6.33
CA TYR A 190 -8.11 20.91 5.24
C TYR A 190 -7.31 19.72 5.80
N MET A 191 -7.50 18.55 5.19
CA MET A 191 -6.59 17.42 5.30
C MET A 191 -6.33 16.92 3.88
N LEU A 192 -5.07 16.90 3.46
CA LEU A 192 -4.70 16.53 2.10
C LEU A 192 -4.18 15.09 2.12
N LYS A 193 -4.93 14.19 1.49
CA LYS A 193 -4.66 12.74 1.45
C LYS A 193 -3.93 12.36 0.16
N PHE A 194 -2.82 11.65 0.31
CA PHE A 194 -1.99 11.17 -0.78
C PHE A 194 -1.60 9.72 -0.55
N GLU A 195 -1.66 8.92 -1.61
CA GLU A 195 -1.26 7.52 -1.62
C GLU A 195 0.13 7.35 -2.21
N PHE A 196 0.88 6.41 -1.66
CA PHE A 196 2.22 6.07 -2.10
C PHE A 196 2.38 4.56 -2.19
N MET A 197 3.13 4.10 -3.17
CA MET A 197 3.40 2.69 -3.40
C MET A 197 4.91 2.44 -3.42
N ARG A 198 5.34 1.38 -2.74
CA ARG A 198 6.65 0.75 -2.93
C ARG A 198 6.70 0.06 -4.30
N THR A 199 7.71 0.40 -5.08
CA THR A 199 7.93 -0.12 -6.44
C THR A 199 8.86 -1.33 -6.44
N GLU A 200 9.72 -1.45 -5.42
CA GLU A 200 10.74 -2.49 -5.32
C GLU A 200 10.68 -3.18 -3.95
N ALA A 201 10.87 -4.50 -3.94
CA ALA A 201 11.02 -5.23 -2.69
C ALA A 201 12.29 -4.74 -1.95
N PRO A 202 12.24 -4.61 -0.61
CA PRO A 202 13.41 -4.26 0.18
C PRO A 202 14.53 -5.30 -0.02
N GLN A 203 15.76 -4.83 -0.19
CA GLN A 203 16.98 -5.66 -0.23
C GLN A 203 17.89 -5.39 0.97
N ALA A 204 17.67 -4.26 1.64
CA ALA A 204 18.33 -3.81 2.85
C ALA A 204 17.45 -2.72 3.51
N PRO A 205 17.69 -2.40 4.79
CA PRO A 205 17.02 -1.29 5.46
C PRO A 205 17.16 0.04 4.70
N SER A 206 16.04 0.75 4.50
CA SER A 206 16.01 2.08 3.88
C SER A 206 15.76 3.22 4.90
N TRP A 207 15.87 2.92 6.19
CA TRP A 207 15.79 3.87 7.31
C TRP A 207 17.15 3.99 8.02
N ASN A 208 17.25 4.79 9.07
CA ASN A 208 18.45 4.90 9.91
C ASN A 208 18.56 3.69 10.86
N CYS A 209 18.88 2.54 10.27
CA CYS A 209 18.94 1.26 10.96
C CYS A 209 20.24 1.11 11.75
N ARG A 210 20.13 0.90 13.07
CA ARG A 210 21.27 0.66 13.97
C ARG A 210 21.27 -0.73 14.57
N GLU A 211 20.10 -1.34 14.70
CA GLU A 211 19.90 -2.66 15.27
C GLU A 211 19.38 -3.62 14.20
N ALA A 212 20.04 -4.77 14.01
CA ALA A 212 19.62 -5.73 12.96
C ALA A 212 18.34 -6.50 13.33
N GLU A 213 18.13 -6.73 14.63
CA GLU A 213 17.07 -7.58 15.16
C GLU A 213 15.86 -6.79 15.62
N TRP A 214 14.69 -7.40 15.45
CA TRP A 214 13.43 -6.87 15.94
C TRP A 214 13.45 -6.72 17.46
N LYS A 215 12.89 -5.60 17.92
CA LYS A 215 12.53 -5.37 19.32
C LYS A 215 11.18 -4.68 19.34
N ARG A 216 10.41 -4.91 20.40
CA ARG A 216 9.17 -4.17 20.62
C ARG A 216 9.46 -2.68 20.77
N PRO A 217 8.52 -1.81 20.34
CA PRO A 217 8.54 -0.39 20.71
C PRO A 217 8.67 -0.21 22.22
N ALA A 218 9.35 0.84 22.65
CA ALA A 218 9.53 1.18 24.05
C ALA A 218 8.20 1.51 24.74
N SER A 219 7.25 2.07 23.99
CA SER A 219 5.89 2.33 24.42
C SER A 219 4.91 2.17 23.27
N PHE A 220 3.63 2.00 23.62
CA PHE A 220 2.53 2.01 22.67
C PHE A 220 1.64 3.23 22.94
N SER A 221 1.02 3.81 21.91
CA SER A 221 0.03 4.87 22.06
C SER A 221 -1.24 4.41 22.79
N THR A 222 -1.58 3.13 22.65
CA THR A 222 -2.69 2.47 23.33
C THR A 222 -2.41 0.98 23.54
N SER A 223 -3.25 0.29 24.31
CA SER A 223 -3.21 -1.16 24.42
C SER A 223 -3.68 -1.80 23.11
N ILE A 224 -2.78 -2.52 22.42
CA ILE A 224 -3.06 -3.25 21.18
C ILE A 224 -2.80 -4.75 21.36
N VAL A 225 -3.41 -5.57 20.51
CA VAL A 225 -3.08 -7.00 20.41
C VAL A 225 -1.64 -7.13 19.90
N LYS A 226 -0.89 -8.07 20.49
CA LYS A 226 0.51 -8.29 20.14
C LYS A 226 0.62 -9.31 19.03
N HIS A 227 1.39 -8.97 18.00
CA HIS A 227 1.68 -9.82 16.86
C HIS A 227 3.19 -10.03 16.71
N GLU A 228 3.85 -10.53 17.76
CA GLU A 228 5.33 -10.60 17.84
C GLU A 228 5.98 -11.25 16.62
N THR A 229 5.50 -12.42 16.22
CA THR A 229 6.03 -13.17 15.08
C THR A 229 5.83 -12.41 13.76
N MET A 230 4.66 -11.82 13.54
CA MET A 230 4.36 -11.00 12.36
C MET A 230 5.20 -9.72 12.34
N TRP A 231 5.34 -9.01 13.46
CA TRP A 231 6.13 -7.78 13.52
C TRP A 231 7.62 -8.04 13.29
N GLN A 232 8.15 -9.14 13.86
CA GLN A 232 9.52 -9.58 13.60
C GLN A 232 9.71 -9.95 12.14
N GLU A 233 8.77 -10.67 11.55
CA GLU A 233 8.79 -11.03 10.13
C GLU A 233 8.77 -9.79 9.23
N THR A 234 7.87 -8.83 9.48
CA THR A 234 7.82 -7.58 8.72
C THR A 234 9.10 -6.76 8.85
N TRP A 235 9.73 -6.74 10.03
CA TRP A 235 11.05 -6.12 10.24
C TRP A 235 12.15 -6.81 9.42
N ASN A 236 12.15 -8.14 9.41
CA ASN A 236 13.06 -8.96 8.63
C ASN A 236 12.87 -8.70 7.13
N TRP A 237 11.62 -8.69 6.66
CA TRP A 237 11.26 -8.39 5.28
C TRP A 237 11.74 -7.00 4.89
N LEU A 238 11.45 -5.96 5.68
CA LEU A 238 11.95 -4.59 5.46
C LEU A 238 13.49 -4.49 5.44
N SER A 239 14.17 -5.45 6.07
CA SER A 239 15.63 -5.58 6.06
C SER A 239 16.17 -6.43 4.89
N GLY A 240 15.31 -6.92 4.00
CA GLY A 240 15.68 -7.73 2.83
C GLY A 240 15.69 -9.24 3.04
N ARG A 241 15.15 -9.75 4.15
CA ARG A 241 15.09 -11.19 4.46
C ARG A 241 13.71 -11.77 4.13
N LEU A 242 13.61 -12.50 3.02
CA LEU A 242 12.40 -13.23 2.62
C LEU A 242 12.34 -14.62 3.27
N GLY A 243 11.12 -15.09 3.59
CA GLY A 243 10.91 -16.41 4.19
C GLY A 243 11.53 -16.54 5.59
N SER A 244 11.63 -15.44 6.34
CA SER A 244 12.44 -15.38 7.56
C SER A 244 11.91 -16.22 8.73
N LEU A 245 10.69 -16.73 8.63
CA LEU A 245 10.08 -17.57 9.66
C LEU A 245 10.31 -19.07 9.45
N ALA A 246 10.74 -19.52 8.27
CA ALA A 246 10.93 -20.95 8.00
C ALA A 246 11.76 -21.61 9.11
N GLU A 247 11.20 -22.68 9.70
CA GLU A 247 11.86 -23.50 10.73
C GLU A 247 12.39 -22.71 11.95
N THR A 248 11.76 -21.59 12.30
CA THR A 248 12.17 -20.78 13.46
C THR A 248 11.59 -21.25 14.79
N LEU A 249 10.56 -22.11 14.76
CA LEU A 249 9.88 -22.64 15.95
C LEU A 249 9.93 -24.16 15.97
N ASP A 250 10.64 -24.73 16.95
CA ASP A 250 10.53 -26.14 17.28
C ASP A 250 9.15 -26.41 17.91
N SER A 251 8.37 -27.34 17.35
CA SER A 251 7.03 -27.66 17.85
C SER A 251 6.70 -29.13 17.70
N GLU A 252 6.10 -29.71 18.72
CA GLU A 252 5.56 -31.07 18.68
C GLU A 252 4.24 -31.09 17.90
N ALA A 253 3.91 -32.21 17.26
CA ALA A 253 2.69 -32.38 16.46
C ALA A 253 1.39 -31.96 17.19
N GLY A 254 1.32 -32.16 18.51
CA GLY A 254 0.18 -31.74 19.33
C GLY A 254 0.01 -30.21 19.38
N ALA A 255 1.11 -29.46 19.47
CA ALA A 255 1.08 -27.99 19.45
C ALA A 255 0.68 -27.45 18.08
N ILE A 256 1.18 -28.05 16.99
CA ILE A 256 0.81 -27.69 15.61
C ILE A 256 -0.69 -27.88 15.39
N GLN A 257 -1.26 -29.00 15.85
CA GLN A 257 -2.69 -29.26 15.72
C GLN A 257 -3.53 -28.26 16.55
N GLU A 258 -3.09 -27.90 17.75
CA GLU A 258 -3.76 -26.88 18.56
C GLU A 258 -3.74 -25.51 17.85
N THR A 259 -2.57 -25.08 17.37
CA THR A 259 -2.44 -23.80 16.64
C THR A 259 -3.24 -23.81 15.34
N ALA A 260 -3.30 -24.94 14.63
CA ALA A 260 -4.11 -25.09 13.41
C ALA A 260 -5.61 -24.85 13.67
N THR A 261 -6.16 -25.28 14.81
CA THR A 261 -7.57 -25.01 15.14
C THR A 261 -7.86 -23.52 15.37
N LYS A 262 -6.85 -22.74 15.80
CA LYS A 262 -6.98 -21.29 16.03
C LYS A 262 -7.05 -20.49 14.73
N LEU A 263 -6.75 -21.08 13.56
CA LEU A 263 -7.03 -20.44 12.26
C LEU A 263 -8.53 -20.13 12.07
N GLU A 264 -9.40 -20.84 12.79
CA GLU A 264 -10.85 -20.65 12.78
C GLU A 264 -11.35 -19.75 13.93
N ASP A 265 -10.46 -19.14 14.72
CA ASP A 265 -10.86 -18.26 15.82
C ASP A 265 -11.70 -17.09 15.27
N PRO A 266 -12.91 -16.83 15.84
CA PRO A 266 -13.77 -15.75 15.36
C PRO A 266 -13.14 -14.35 15.55
N TYR A 267 -12.18 -14.21 16.47
CA TYR A 267 -11.41 -13.00 16.66
C TYR A 267 -10.17 -13.03 15.76
N GLU A 268 -10.25 -12.30 14.65
CA GLU A 268 -9.23 -12.26 13.59
C GLU A 268 -7.78 -12.10 14.08
N PRO A 269 -7.46 -11.26 15.09
CA PRO A 269 -6.08 -11.17 15.59
C PRO A 269 -5.51 -12.48 16.14
N HIS A 270 -6.33 -13.34 16.76
CA HIS A 270 -5.87 -14.66 17.21
C HIS A 270 -5.60 -15.59 16.03
N ALA A 271 -6.49 -15.60 15.03
CA ALA A 271 -6.32 -16.39 13.82
C ALA A 271 -5.06 -15.99 13.04
N LEU A 272 -4.77 -14.68 12.96
CA LEU A 272 -3.54 -14.18 12.35
C LEU A 272 -2.30 -14.62 13.13
N ASN A 273 -2.31 -14.54 14.47
CA ASN A 273 -1.19 -15.05 15.28
C ASN A 273 -0.95 -16.54 15.01
N ALA A 274 -2.02 -17.34 14.96
CA ALA A 274 -1.91 -18.76 14.62
C ALA A 274 -1.30 -19.01 13.24
N ALA A 275 -1.67 -18.22 12.22
CA ALA A 275 -1.10 -18.35 10.88
C ALA A 275 0.41 -18.08 10.83
N TYR A 276 0.87 -17.02 11.50
CA TYR A 276 2.28 -16.66 11.55
C TYR A 276 3.09 -17.62 12.44
N GLU A 277 2.49 -18.14 13.51
CA GLU A 277 3.10 -19.21 14.32
C GLU A 277 3.29 -20.49 13.51
N LEU A 278 2.26 -20.96 12.79
CA LEU A 278 2.36 -22.15 11.93
C LEU A 278 3.40 -22.00 10.83
N ALA A 279 3.58 -20.78 10.29
CA ALA A 279 4.62 -20.51 9.31
C ALA A 279 6.04 -20.76 9.86
N GLY A 280 6.20 -20.69 11.19
CA GLY A 280 7.44 -20.99 11.89
C GLY A 280 7.67 -22.46 12.23
N MET A 281 6.64 -23.32 12.13
CA MET A 281 6.64 -24.70 12.63
C MET A 281 7.08 -25.74 11.57
N GLY A 282 7.91 -25.33 10.61
CA GLY A 282 8.45 -26.20 9.55
C GLY A 282 7.38 -26.85 8.68
N SER A 283 7.73 -27.99 8.07
CA SER A 283 6.88 -28.66 7.07
C SER A 283 5.48 -29.04 7.57
N GLU A 284 5.35 -29.48 8.82
CA GLU A 284 4.04 -29.81 9.41
C GLU A 284 3.16 -28.57 9.57
N GLY A 285 3.76 -27.42 9.91
CA GLY A 285 3.09 -26.12 9.92
C GLY A 285 2.62 -25.70 8.53
N VAL A 286 3.46 -25.89 7.51
CA VAL A 286 3.09 -25.65 6.10
C VAL A 286 1.91 -26.54 5.69
N GLU A 287 1.92 -27.82 6.05
CA GLU A 287 0.78 -28.72 5.77
C GLU A 287 -0.51 -28.26 6.46
N ALA A 288 -0.42 -27.78 7.70
CA ALA A 288 -1.57 -27.23 8.42
C ALA A 288 -2.13 -25.97 7.74
N LEU A 289 -1.25 -25.05 7.32
CA LEU A 289 -1.65 -23.87 6.56
C LEU A 289 -2.24 -24.25 5.20
N MET A 290 -1.69 -25.25 4.49
CA MET A 290 -2.28 -25.72 3.23
C MET A 290 -3.68 -26.32 3.43
N ARG A 291 -3.96 -26.99 4.55
CA ARG A 291 -5.33 -27.39 4.90
C ARG A 291 -6.23 -26.17 5.12
N GLY A 292 -5.74 -25.16 5.84
CA GLY A 292 -6.43 -23.88 6.03
C GLY A 292 -6.73 -23.15 4.71
N LEU A 293 -5.80 -23.17 3.76
CA LEU A 293 -5.95 -22.56 2.43
C LEU A 293 -7.11 -23.18 1.64
N HIS A 294 -7.35 -24.49 1.79
CA HIS A 294 -8.45 -25.21 1.16
C HIS A 294 -9.75 -25.18 1.98
N HIS A 295 -9.75 -24.55 3.15
CA HIS A 295 -10.90 -24.52 4.04
C HIS A 295 -12.08 -23.74 3.44
N ASP A 296 -13.30 -24.29 3.49
CA ASP A 296 -14.51 -23.73 2.88
C ASP A 296 -14.80 -22.28 3.30
N HIS A 297 -14.49 -21.93 4.55
CA HIS A 297 -14.66 -20.57 5.04
C HIS A 297 -13.56 -19.63 4.50
N VAL A 298 -13.97 -18.61 3.72
CA VAL A 298 -13.05 -17.68 3.03
C VAL A 298 -12.04 -17.01 3.94
N LYS A 299 -12.44 -16.64 5.18
CA LYS A 299 -11.50 -16.00 6.13
C LYS A 299 -10.38 -16.94 6.57
N VAL A 300 -10.67 -18.23 6.78
CA VAL A 300 -9.66 -19.22 7.20
C VAL A 300 -8.66 -19.42 6.06
N SER A 301 -9.16 -19.53 4.83
CA SER A 301 -8.34 -19.60 3.62
C SER A 301 -7.44 -18.36 3.44
N CYS A 302 -7.98 -17.17 3.65
CA CYS A 302 -7.23 -15.91 3.60
C CYS A 302 -6.14 -15.84 4.68
N THR A 303 -6.51 -16.14 5.94
CA THR A 303 -5.59 -16.18 7.07
C THR A 303 -4.45 -17.17 6.87
N ALA A 304 -4.75 -18.37 6.36
CA ALA A 304 -3.74 -19.36 6.04
C ALA A 304 -2.78 -18.90 4.93
N ALA A 305 -3.27 -18.18 3.92
CA ALA A 305 -2.42 -17.60 2.89
C ALA A 305 -1.45 -16.53 3.42
N TYR A 306 -1.84 -15.74 4.43
CA TYR A 306 -0.89 -14.83 5.09
C TYR A 306 0.26 -15.59 5.78
N GLY A 307 -0.02 -16.75 6.39
CA GLY A 307 1.03 -17.63 6.92
C GLY A 307 1.93 -18.18 5.82
N LEU A 308 1.34 -18.71 4.73
CA LEU A 308 2.10 -19.28 3.60
C LEU A 308 2.98 -18.26 2.89
N ALA A 309 2.55 -16.99 2.85
CA ALA A 309 3.29 -15.88 2.24
C ALA A 309 4.65 -15.62 2.89
N VAL A 310 4.87 -16.08 4.13
CA VAL A 310 6.08 -15.78 4.92
C VAL A 310 6.92 -17.01 5.27
N VAL A 311 6.53 -18.21 4.82
CA VAL A 311 7.27 -19.47 5.02
C VAL A 311 8.57 -19.48 4.22
N GLY A 312 8.56 -19.07 2.95
CA GLY A 312 9.69 -19.23 2.04
C GLY A 312 9.49 -20.35 1.00
N THR A 313 10.60 -20.92 0.51
CA THR A 313 10.61 -21.83 -0.66
C THR A 313 9.74 -23.08 -0.48
N GLU A 314 9.60 -23.59 0.75
CA GLU A 314 8.82 -24.80 1.03
C GLU A 314 7.34 -24.67 0.68
N ALA A 315 6.79 -23.45 0.75
CA ALA A 315 5.40 -23.19 0.39
C ALA A 315 5.18 -23.13 -1.14
N VAL A 316 6.23 -22.95 -1.96
CA VAL A 316 6.07 -22.66 -3.40
C VAL A 316 5.41 -23.80 -4.16
N ALA A 317 5.89 -25.04 -4.01
CA ALA A 317 5.33 -26.19 -4.72
C ALA A 317 3.87 -26.49 -4.33
N PRO A 318 3.49 -26.56 -3.03
CA PRO A 318 2.09 -26.79 -2.67
C PRO A 318 1.18 -25.61 -3.03
N LEU A 319 1.65 -24.36 -2.98
CA LEU A 319 0.90 -23.21 -3.47
C LEU A 319 0.68 -23.25 -4.99
N GLU A 320 1.70 -23.64 -5.76
CA GLU A 320 1.57 -23.81 -7.21
C GLU A 320 0.52 -24.89 -7.55
N GLN A 321 0.47 -25.98 -6.79
CA GLN A 321 -0.58 -26.99 -6.93
C GLN A 321 -1.98 -26.41 -6.63
N ALA A 322 -2.10 -25.57 -5.60
CA ALA A 322 -3.38 -24.96 -5.21
C ALA A 322 -3.95 -23.97 -6.26
N LEU A 323 -3.13 -23.51 -7.21
CA LEU A 323 -3.60 -22.73 -8.37
C LEU A 323 -4.56 -23.53 -9.27
N GLY A 324 -4.58 -24.87 -9.18
CA GLY A 324 -5.49 -25.75 -9.90
C GLY A 324 -6.81 -26.03 -9.17
N SER A 325 -7.11 -25.34 -8.07
CA SER A 325 -8.36 -25.51 -7.32
C SER A 325 -9.58 -25.06 -8.13
N ASP A 326 -10.70 -25.76 -7.99
CA ASP A 326 -12.00 -25.36 -8.55
C ASP A 326 -12.61 -24.14 -7.83
N ARG A 327 -12.02 -23.73 -6.71
CA ARG A 327 -12.49 -22.61 -5.89
C ARG A 327 -11.64 -21.36 -6.13
N ASP A 328 -12.27 -20.35 -6.74
CA ASP A 328 -11.67 -19.05 -7.02
C ASP A 328 -10.96 -18.43 -5.81
N GLU A 329 -11.55 -18.49 -4.61
CA GLU A 329 -10.90 -17.91 -3.43
C GLU A 329 -9.59 -18.60 -3.08
N THR A 330 -9.53 -19.93 -3.19
CA THR A 330 -8.28 -20.68 -2.96
C THR A 330 -7.23 -20.31 -4.00
N VAL A 331 -7.62 -20.14 -5.28
CA VAL A 331 -6.71 -19.71 -6.35
C VAL A 331 -6.18 -18.29 -6.09
N VAL A 332 -7.05 -17.35 -5.71
CA VAL A 332 -6.66 -15.97 -5.35
C VAL A 332 -5.69 -15.97 -4.17
N HIS A 333 -6.01 -16.67 -3.10
CA HIS A 333 -5.17 -16.72 -1.90
C HIS A 333 -3.82 -17.41 -2.16
N ALA A 334 -3.79 -18.47 -2.98
CA ALA A 334 -2.56 -19.13 -3.39
C ALA A 334 -1.68 -18.21 -4.25
N ALA A 335 -2.27 -17.53 -5.23
CA ALA A 335 -1.58 -16.57 -6.09
C ALA A 335 -1.02 -15.38 -5.28
N TYR A 336 -1.77 -14.88 -4.30
CA TYR A 336 -1.30 -13.84 -3.39
C TYR A 336 -0.05 -14.30 -2.61
N ALA A 337 -0.11 -15.48 -1.99
CA ALA A 337 1.02 -16.02 -1.22
C ALA A 337 2.27 -16.23 -2.11
N LEU A 338 2.11 -16.76 -3.32
CA LEU A 338 3.21 -16.85 -4.31
C LEU A 338 3.77 -15.47 -4.67
N GLY A 339 2.90 -14.47 -4.77
CA GLY A 339 3.27 -13.07 -5.01
C GLY A 339 4.17 -12.53 -3.90
N GLU A 340 3.83 -12.76 -2.63
CA GLU A 340 4.65 -12.33 -1.49
C GLU A 340 5.97 -13.09 -1.36
N LEU A 341 6.05 -14.33 -1.86
CA LEU A 341 7.30 -15.11 -1.94
C LEU A 341 8.26 -14.64 -3.05
N ARG A 342 7.81 -13.74 -3.94
CA ARG A 342 8.62 -13.06 -4.95
C ARG A 342 9.42 -14.04 -5.82
N HIS A 343 10.73 -13.82 -5.93
CA HIS A 343 11.63 -14.60 -6.78
C HIS A 343 11.72 -16.08 -6.37
N LEU A 344 11.36 -16.45 -5.14
CA LEU A 344 11.27 -17.85 -4.73
C LEU A 344 10.17 -18.59 -5.51
N ALA A 345 9.11 -17.88 -5.91
CA ALA A 345 7.99 -18.42 -6.68
C ALA A 345 8.17 -18.35 -8.20
N ALA A 346 9.38 -18.05 -8.71
CA ALA A 346 9.65 -17.92 -10.14
C ALA A 346 9.21 -19.15 -10.97
N GLN A 347 9.33 -20.35 -10.39
CA GLN A 347 8.88 -21.59 -11.05
C GLN A 347 7.37 -21.64 -11.30
N ALA A 348 6.56 -20.90 -10.54
CA ALA A 348 5.10 -20.90 -10.66
C ALA A 348 4.60 -19.98 -11.80
N VAL A 349 5.49 -19.16 -12.41
CA VAL A 349 5.12 -18.22 -13.47
C VAL A 349 4.37 -18.89 -14.64
N PRO A 350 4.79 -20.05 -15.19
CA PRO A 350 4.03 -20.71 -16.25
C PRO A 350 2.61 -21.12 -15.84
N SER A 351 2.42 -21.53 -14.58
CA SER A 351 1.12 -21.90 -14.02
C SER A 351 0.24 -20.67 -13.82
N LEU A 352 0.81 -19.56 -13.31
CA LEU A 352 0.14 -18.26 -13.18
C LEU A 352 -0.27 -17.68 -14.54
N VAL A 353 0.59 -17.75 -15.56
CA VAL A 353 0.28 -17.22 -16.90
C VAL A 353 -0.96 -17.89 -17.51
N LYS A 354 -1.21 -19.18 -17.25
CA LYS A 354 -2.43 -19.87 -17.70
C LYS A 354 -3.70 -19.28 -17.08
N LEU A 355 -3.61 -18.79 -15.84
CA LEU A 355 -4.74 -18.20 -15.12
C LEU A 355 -5.12 -16.80 -15.62
N LEU A 356 -4.35 -16.21 -16.55
CA LEU A 356 -4.78 -14.99 -17.24
C LEU A 356 -5.98 -15.22 -18.18
N ASP A 357 -6.31 -16.47 -18.50
CA ASP A 357 -7.52 -16.88 -19.21
C ASP A 357 -8.68 -17.25 -18.26
N HIS A 358 -8.49 -17.13 -16.95
CA HIS A 358 -9.49 -17.58 -15.97
C HIS A 358 -10.78 -16.74 -16.10
N PRO A 359 -11.98 -17.36 -16.05
CA PRO A 359 -13.25 -16.64 -16.23
C PRO A 359 -13.51 -15.59 -15.13
N SER A 360 -12.98 -15.82 -13.93
CA SER A 360 -13.11 -14.92 -12.79
C SER A 360 -12.13 -13.75 -12.85
N ALA A 361 -12.65 -12.52 -12.97
CA ALA A 361 -11.85 -11.30 -12.96
C ALA A 361 -10.98 -11.15 -11.69
N PRO A 362 -11.46 -11.44 -10.46
CA PRO A 362 -10.62 -11.42 -9.25
C PRO A 362 -9.38 -12.32 -9.33
N VAL A 363 -9.47 -13.48 -9.97
CA VAL A 363 -8.32 -14.36 -10.22
C VAL A 363 -7.34 -13.69 -11.17
N ARG A 364 -7.81 -13.17 -12.32
CA ARG A 364 -6.95 -12.48 -13.29
C ARG A 364 -6.26 -11.25 -12.71
N GLN A 365 -6.98 -10.48 -11.90
CA GLN A 365 -6.47 -9.31 -11.18
C GLN A 365 -5.31 -9.72 -10.26
N THR A 366 -5.56 -10.67 -9.35
CA THR A 366 -4.55 -11.16 -8.39
C THR A 366 -3.33 -11.72 -9.11
N VAL A 367 -3.54 -12.56 -10.12
CA VAL A 367 -2.46 -13.16 -10.92
C VAL A 367 -1.62 -12.10 -11.64
N THR A 368 -2.25 -11.04 -12.17
CA THR A 368 -1.54 -9.93 -12.83
C THR A 368 -0.61 -9.22 -11.86
N GLU A 369 -1.08 -8.95 -10.64
CA GLU A 369 -0.24 -8.37 -9.59
C GLU A 369 0.87 -9.34 -9.15
N THR A 370 0.55 -10.60 -8.91
CA THR A 370 1.50 -11.65 -8.54
C THR A 370 2.64 -11.77 -9.56
N LEU A 371 2.35 -11.72 -10.87
CA LEU A 371 3.37 -11.74 -11.91
C LEU A 371 4.31 -10.53 -11.81
N GLY A 372 3.78 -9.33 -11.60
CA GLY A 372 4.59 -8.13 -11.37
C GLY A 372 5.40 -8.18 -10.07
N MET A 373 4.88 -8.90 -9.06
CA MET A 373 5.62 -9.13 -7.83
C MET A 373 6.79 -10.10 -8.04
N ILE A 374 6.55 -11.25 -8.66
CA ILE A 374 7.59 -12.23 -8.93
C ILE A 374 8.67 -11.63 -9.84
N GLY A 375 8.27 -10.96 -10.94
CA GLY A 375 9.15 -10.18 -11.81
C GLY A 375 10.20 -10.97 -12.60
N THR A 376 10.31 -12.28 -12.41
CA THR A 376 11.32 -13.14 -13.03
C THR A 376 10.75 -14.51 -13.45
N PRO A 377 11.14 -15.07 -14.61
CA PRO A 377 11.99 -14.45 -15.63
C PRO A 377 11.23 -13.31 -16.34
N ALA A 378 11.93 -12.18 -16.52
CA ALA A 378 11.28 -10.92 -16.88
C ALA A 378 10.62 -10.95 -18.27
N ASP A 379 11.18 -11.67 -19.22
CA ASP A 379 10.63 -11.83 -20.58
C ASP A 379 9.24 -12.46 -20.59
N HIS A 380 9.04 -13.53 -19.79
CA HIS A 380 7.76 -14.22 -19.66
C HIS A 380 6.75 -13.35 -18.90
N VAL A 381 7.18 -12.71 -17.81
CA VAL A 381 6.33 -11.80 -17.02
C VAL A 381 5.87 -10.62 -17.88
N VAL A 382 6.78 -9.96 -18.60
CA VAL A 382 6.45 -8.81 -19.45
C VAL A 382 5.51 -9.20 -20.58
N SER A 383 5.75 -10.35 -21.23
CA SER A 383 4.84 -10.86 -22.27
C SER A 383 3.42 -11.09 -21.74
N ALA A 384 3.31 -11.61 -20.52
CA ALA A 384 2.05 -11.81 -19.84
C ALA A 384 1.37 -10.48 -19.47
N LEU A 385 2.11 -9.51 -18.93
CA LEU A 385 1.57 -8.19 -18.57
C LEU A 385 1.13 -7.37 -19.80
N ILE A 386 1.80 -7.52 -20.95
CA ILE A 386 1.35 -6.93 -22.24
C ILE A 386 -0.04 -7.45 -22.64
N ARG A 387 -0.31 -8.72 -22.36
CA ARG A 387 -1.64 -9.32 -22.56
C ARG A 387 -2.66 -8.74 -21.59
N CYS A 388 -2.30 -8.59 -20.31
CA CYS A 388 -3.17 -8.00 -19.28
C CYS A 388 -3.54 -6.54 -19.56
N LEU A 389 -2.66 -5.74 -20.19
CA LEU A 389 -2.97 -4.38 -20.66
C LEU A 389 -4.12 -4.33 -21.70
N GLN A 390 -4.57 -5.48 -22.20
CA GLN A 390 -5.64 -5.62 -23.20
C GLN A 390 -6.85 -6.39 -22.63
N ASP A 391 -6.88 -6.68 -21.33
CA ASP A 391 -7.99 -7.41 -20.71
C ASP A 391 -9.30 -6.60 -20.79
N GLU A 392 -10.43 -7.31 -20.86
CA GLU A 392 -11.76 -6.69 -20.82
C GLU A 392 -12.01 -5.93 -19.51
N ASP A 393 -11.47 -6.44 -18.40
CA ASP A 393 -11.61 -5.87 -17.07
C ASP A 393 -10.59 -4.74 -16.89
N ALA A 394 -11.09 -3.53 -16.63
CA ALA A 394 -10.23 -2.37 -16.49
C ALA A 394 -9.26 -2.49 -15.30
N GLN A 395 -9.63 -3.25 -14.26
CA GLN A 395 -8.79 -3.46 -13.10
C GLN A 395 -7.61 -4.38 -13.39
N VAL A 396 -7.79 -5.42 -14.19
CA VAL A 396 -6.67 -6.18 -14.77
C VAL A 396 -5.74 -5.27 -15.57
N ARG A 397 -6.28 -4.41 -16.44
CA ARG A 397 -5.47 -3.50 -17.27
C ARG A 397 -4.62 -2.54 -16.44
N PHE A 398 -5.21 -1.89 -15.43
CA PHE A 398 -4.46 -0.93 -14.64
C PHE A 398 -3.52 -1.61 -13.63
N MET A 399 -3.83 -2.82 -13.14
CA MET A 399 -2.87 -3.67 -12.43
C MET A 399 -1.66 -4.01 -13.28
N ALA A 400 -1.85 -4.26 -14.57
CA ALA A 400 -0.74 -4.54 -15.48
C ALA A 400 0.22 -3.35 -15.61
N GLY A 401 -0.31 -2.12 -15.66
CA GLY A 401 0.50 -0.90 -15.60
C GLY A 401 1.33 -0.80 -14.32
N LEU A 402 0.70 -1.00 -13.16
CA LEU A 402 1.39 -1.00 -11.87
C LEU A 402 2.43 -2.13 -11.72
N ALA A 403 2.13 -3.31 -12.23
CA ALA A 403 3.06 -4.42 -12.30
C ALA A 403 4.29 -4.07 -13.16
N LEU A 404 4.10 -3.40 -14.30
CA LEU A 404 5.19 -2.94 -15.16
C LEU A 404 6.05 -1.86 -14.48
N CYS A 405 5.48 -1.01 -13.61
CA CYS A 405 6.28 -0.10 -12.78
C CYS A 405 7.29 -0.86 -11.91
N ARG A 406 6.90 -2.03 -11.35
CA ARG A 406 7.75 -2.87 -10.50
C ARG A 406 8.80 -3.64 -11.31
N VAL A 407 8.47 -4.05 -12.53
CA VAL A 407 9.42 -4.69 -13.45
C VAL A 407 10.51 -3.70 -13.91
N GLY A 408 10.17 -2.41 -14.02
CA GLY A 408 11.11 -1.35 -14.36
C GLY A 408 11.68 -1.52 -15.77
N ALA A 409 12.97 -1.23 -15.96
CA ALA A 409 13.61 -1.20 -17.28
C ALA A 409 13.49 -2.50 -18.09
N ALA A 410 13.33 -3.66 -17.45
CA ALA A 410 13.09 -4.93 -18.14
C ALA A 410 11.73 -4.96 -18.88
N GLY A 411 10.82 -4.04 -18.55
CA GLY A 411 9.51 -3.86 -19.17
C GLY A 411 9.52 -3.15 -20.53
N GLU A 412 10.68 -2.86 -21.11
CA GLU A 412 10.84 -2.14 -22.39
C GLU A 412 9.93 -2.68 -23.51
N ALA A 413 9.77 -3.99 -23.60
CA ALA A 413 8.93 -4.62 -24.62
C ALA A 413 7.44 -4.22 -24.52
N ALA A 414 6.99 -3.71 -23.36
CA ALA A 414 5.62 -3.26 -23.15
C ALA A 414 5.34 -1.83 -23.65
N VAL A 415 6.37 -1.05 -24.01
CA VAL A 415 6.22 0.36 -24.42
C VAL A 415 5.15 0.56 -25.51
N PRO A 416 5.11 -0.20 -26.62
CA PRO A 416 4.08 -0.01 -27.65
C PRO A 416 2.65 -0.26 -27.15
N GLN A 417 2.47 -1.14 -26.18
CA GLN A 417 1.15 -1.42 -25.62
C GLN A 417 0.76 -0.40 -24.55
N LEU A 418 1.74 0.10 -23.78
CA LEU A 418 1.55 1.22 -22.86
C LEU A 418 1.17 2.50 -23.61
N GLU A 419 1.74 2.77 -24.78
CA GLU A 419 1.33 3.89 -25.64
C GLU A 419 -0.16 3.84 -26.01
N LYS A 420 -0.70 2.65 -26.29
CA LYS A 420 -2.15 2.49 -26.52
C LYS A 420 -2.95 2.68 -25.22
N ALA A 421 -2.42 2.20 -24.09
CA ALA A 421 -3.09 2.32 -22.79
C ALA A 421 -3.15 3.78 -22.29
N LEU A 422 -2.31 4.68 -22.80
CA LEU A 422 -2.44 6.14 -22.58
C LEU A 422 -3.74 6.72 -23.13
N ASP A 423 -4.39 6.04 -24.09
CA ASP A 423 -5.67 6.43 -24.69
C ASP A 423 -6.85 5.58 -24.18
N ASP A 424 -6.66 4.76 -23.13
CA ASP A 424 -7.74 3.93 -22.55
C ASP A 424 -8.90 4.77 -22.01
N ASP A 425 -10.13 4.29 -22.12
CA ASP A 425 -11.33 4.97 -21.59
C ASP A 425 -11.25 5.17 -20.06
N ASN A 426 -10.64 4.22 -19.35
CA ASN A 426 -10.45 4.27 -17.91
C ASN A 426 -9.26 5.16 -17.54
N ARG A 427 -9.55 6.23 -16.77
CA ARG A 427 -8.54 7.21 -16.32
C ARG A 427 -7.39 6.62 -15.51
N TYR A 428 -7.61 5.53 -14.77
CA TYR A 428 -6.57 4.89 -13.96
C TYR A 428 -5.64 4.04 -14.82
N VAL A 429 -6.17 3.40 -15.87
CA VAL A 429 -5.33 2.72 -16.88
C VAL A 429 -4.40 3.74 -17.54
N ARG A 430 -4.92 4.90 -17.98
CA ARG A 430 -4.09 5.97 -18.55
C ARG A 430 -3.01 6.47 -17.59
N ALA A 431 -3.38 6.68 -16.32
CA ALA A 431 -2.45 7.16 -15.31
C ALA A 431 -1.32 6.15 -15.07
N HIS A 432 -1.64 4.86 -14.90
CA HIS A 432 -0.64 3.82 -14.69
C HIS A 432 0.17 3.48 -15.93
N ALA A 433 -0.37 3.71 -17.13
CA ALA A 433 0.42 3.63 -18.35
C ALA A 433 1.52 4.70 -18.39
N ALA A 434 1.19 5.94 -18.01
CA ALA A 434 2.17 7.02 -17.90
C ALA A 434 3.20 6.77 -16.79
N GLU A 435 2.76 6.27 -15.62
CA GLU A 435 3.65 5.86 -14.53
C GLU A 435 4.58 4.71 -14.96
N ALA A 436 4.05 3.68 -15.63
CA ALA A 436 4.86 2.56 -16.13
C ALA A 436 5.94 3.02 -17.11
N LEU A 437 5.60 3.90 -18.07
CA LEU A 437 6.59 4.49 -18.98
C LEU A 437 7.68 5.26 -18.23
N HIS A 438 7.30 6.00 -17.17
CA HIS A 438 8.27 6.70 -16.33
C HIS A 438 9.24 5.73 -15.62
N TYR A 439 8.73 4.65 -15.02
CA TYR A 439 9.51 3.67 -14.26
C TYR A 439 10.30 2.70 -15.14
N ILE A 440 9.83 2.39 -16.35
CA ILE A 440 10.62 1.68 -17.36
C ILE A 440 11.85 2.53 -17.71
N GLY A 441 11.67 3.84 -17.92
CA GLY A 441 12.76 4.81 -17.87
C GLY A 441 13.82 4.68 -18.97
N THR A 442 13.61 3.82 -19.96
CA THR A 442 14.40 3.73 -21.20
C THR A 442 14.15 4.95 -22.08
N ASP A 443 14.99 5.13 -23.11
CA ASP A 443 14.83 6.25 -24.04
C ASP A 443 13.50 6.15 -24.81
N SER A 444 13.09 4.95 -25.23
CA SER A 444 11.81 4.76 -25.94
C SER A 444 10.60 5.06 -25.05
N ALA A 445 10.63 4.65 -23.78
CA ALA A 445 9.56 4.90 -22.83
C ALA A 445 9.46 6.39 -22.47
N LYS A 446 10.60 7.06 -22.30
CA LYS A 446 10.66 8.52 -22.09
C LYS A 446 10.14 9.28 -23.29
N ASP A 447 10.52 8.89 -24.51
CA ASP A 447 10.03 9.51 -25.74
C ASP A 447 8.51 9.36 -25.88
N ALA A 448 7.97 8.17 -25.60
CA ALA A 448 6.53 7.92 -25.57
C ALA A 448 5.81 8.82 -24.56
N LEU A 449 6.32 8.90 -23.32
CA LEU A 449 5.77 9.75 -22.28
C LEU A 449 5.84 11.24 -22.65
N ILE A 450 6.96 11.71 -23.20
CA ILE A 450 7.13 13.10 -23.63
C ILE A 450 6.14 13.43 -24.76
N ARG A 451 5.97 12.55 -25.75
CA ARG A 451 4.97 12.74 -26.82
C ARG A 451 3.56 12.87 -26.24
N PHE A 452 3.19 11.98 -25.32
CA PHE A 452 1.89 12.06 -24.64
C PHE A 452 1.70 13.38 -23.89
N LEU A 453 2.72 13.84 -23.15
CA LEU A 453 2.67 15.11 -22.43
C LEU A 453 2.56 16.31 -23.36
N LEU A 454 3.26 16.31 -24.51
CA LEU A 454 3.20 17.39 -25.50
C LEU A 454 1.82 17.50 -26.17
N ASN A 455 1.11 16.38 -26.32
CA ASN A 455 -0.26 16.36 -26.84
C ASN A 455 -1.31 16.67 -25.76
N SER A 456 -0.94 16.60 -24.48
CA SER A 456 -1.82 16.85 -23.34
C SER A 456 -1.88 18.34 -22.98
N ARG A 457 -2.99 18.78 -22.36
CA ARG A 457 -3.16 20.17 -21.92
C ARG A 457 -2.09 20.57 -20.91
N TRP A 458 -1.22 21.50 -21.29
CA TRP A 458 -0.04 21.91 -20.52
C TRP A 458 -0.29 23.03 -19.49
N CYS A 459 -1.39 23.77 -19.61
CA CYS A 459 -1.65 24.93 -18.75
C CYS A 459 -2.84 24.69 -17.81
N PRO A 460 -2.61 24.50 -16.50
CA PRO A 460 -3.69 24.34 -15.52
C PRO A 460 -4.44 25.65 -15.26
N THR A 461 -3.88 26.80 -15.66
CA THR A 461 -4.49 28.12 -15.45
C THR A 461 -5.17 28.68 -16.69
N THR A 462 -4.96 28.11 -17.87
CA THR A 462 -5.68 28.53 -19.09
C THR A 462 -7.14 28.12 -18.96
N THR A 463 -8.04 29.07 -18.76
CA THR A 463 -9.50 28.87 -18.73
C THR A 463 -10.15 29.69 -19.84
N PRO A 464 -11.45 29.50 -20.15
CA PRO A 464 -12.16 30.45 -21.00
C PRO A 464 -12.05 31.91 -20.52
N GLN A 465 -11.88 32.13 -19.22
CA GLN A 465 -11.72 33.43 -18.58
C GLN A 465 -10.27 33.94 -18.56
N SER A 466 -9.28 33.06 -18.76
CA SER A 466 -7.84 33.36 -18.81
C SER A 466 -7.21 32.64 -20.00
N THR A 467 -7.78 32.90 -21.19
CA THR A 467 -7.32 32.25 -22.44
C THR A 467 -5.92 32.72 -22.82
N PHE A 468 -5.60 33.97 -22.50
CA PHE A 468 -4.29 34.57 -22.67
C PHE A 468 -3.75 35.01 -21.30
N TYR A 469 -2.45 34.83 -21.09
CA TYR A 469 -1.75 35.42 -19.95
C TYR A 469 -1.78 36.95 -20.14
N PRO A 470 -2.17 37.74 -19.12
CA PRO A 470 -2.27 39.19 -19.23
C PRO A 470 -0.93 39.87 -19.56
#